data_AF-A0A0A2VT14-F1
#
_entry.id   AF-A0A0A2VT14-F1
#
_cell.length_a   1.000
_cell.length_b   1.000
_cell.length_c   1.000
_cell.angle_alpha   90.00
_cell.angle_beta   90.00
_cell.angle_gamma   90.00
#
_symmetry.space_group_name_H-M   'P 1'
#
loop_
_entity.id
_entity.type
_entity.pdbx_description
1 polymer ?
#
loop_
_entity_poly.entity_id
_entity_poly.type
_entity_poly.pdbx_seq_one_letter_code
_entity_poly.pdbx_strand_id
1 'polypeptide(L)'
;MAAETATASAPASAPAGSRPQKPDENVFKAELEKAEKAHKAAMDRLNAVRAKIDLATPNKNKDQPNPTQKRRQELIAQANEIRQKQAGGKNARTSKLDQIKRLDEQVRSRISEQKTAKAKVPYKSIEDVDRQIAHLDSQVNSGTMKLVDERKALTDISSLRKIRKTFGQFDDSQKQIDELRAKIKEIKDSRARPDQG
;
A
#
# COMPACT_ATOMS: atom_id res chain seq x y z
N MET A 1 80.64 47.65 -60.10
CA MET A 1 80.64 48.69 -61.16
C MET A 1 79.43 48.43 -62.07
N ALA A 2 78.96 49.40 -62.84
CA ALA A 2 77.65 49.37 -63.52
C ALA A 2 77.72 48.97 -65.02
N ALA A 3 76.59 49.11 -65.72
CA ALA A 3 76.28 48.78 -67.13
C ALA A 3 76.05 47.27 -67.42
N GLU A 4 75.10 46.81 -68.26
CA GLU A 4 74.56 47.27 -69.56
C GLU A 4 75.52 47.08 -70.74
N THR A 5 75.18 46.54 -71.92
CA THR A 5 73.98 45.81 -72.44
C THR A 5 74.49 44.53 -73.21
N ALA A 6 73.87 43.81 -74.17
CA ALA A 6 72.68 43.97 -75.03
C ALA A 6 72.15 42.64 -75.63
N THR A 7 71.25 42.78 -76.62
CA THR A 7 70.78 41.85 -77.69
C THR A 7 71.54 40.52 -77.89
N ALA A 8 70.95 39.31 -77.98
CA ALA A 8 69.67 38.79 -78.52
C ALA A 8 69.77 38.15 -79.93
N SER A 9 69.37 36.87 -80.03
CA SER A 9 68.92 36.19 -81.25
C SER A 9 67.91 35.09 -80.91
N ALA A 10 67.01 34.79 -81.84
CA ALA A 10 65.90 33.81 -81.75
C ALA A 10 65.84 33.02 -83.08
N PRO A 11 64.90 32.08 -83.37
CA PRO A 11 63.70 31.68 -82.62
C PRO A 11 63.45 30.14 -82.61
N ALA A 12 62.16 29.74 -82.47
CA ALA A 12 61.57 28.41 -82.72
C ALA A 12 61.86 27.29 -81.66
N SER A 13 60.92 26.40 -81.34
CA SER A 13 59.47 26.36 -81.65
C SER A 13 58.69 25.57 -80.58
N ALA A 14 57.41 25.91 -80.39
CA ALA A 14 56.46 25.10 -79.63
C ALA A 14 55.49 24.40 -80.59
N PRO A 15 55.05 23.17 -80.29
CA PRO A 15 53.59 23.02 -80.14
C PRO A 15 53.13 22.00 -79.07
N ALA A 16 51.95 22.32 -78.51
CA ALA A 16 50.88 21.41 -78.07
C ALA A 16 51.15 20.24 -77.10
N GLY A 17 50.59 20.37 -75.89
CA GLY A 17 49.75 19.33 -75.27
C GLY A 17 50.44 18.03 -74.83
N SER A 18 51.06 18.05 -73.65
CA SER A 18 51.41 16.82 -72.94
C SER A 18 50.15 16.01 -72.59
N ARG A 19 50.21 14.69 -72.87
CA ARG A 19 49.12 13.75 -72.60
C ARG A 19 48.95 13.55 -71.08
N PRO A 20 47.73 13.27 -70.58
CA PRO A 20 47.54 12.91 -69.17
C PRO A 20 48.41 11.69 -68.82
N GLN A 21 49.11 11.77 -67.68
CA GLN A 21 49.89 10.65 -67.16
C GLN A 21 48.98 9.47 -66.82
N LYS A 22 49.47 8.25 -67.02
CA LYS A 22 48.79 7.04 -66.54
C LYS A 22 48.77 7.07 -65.00
N PRO A 23 47.66 6.69 -64.34
CA PRO A 23 47.64 6.58 -62.89
C PRO A 23 48.68 5.59 -62.38
N ASP A 24 49.41 5.94 -61.32
CA ASP A 24 50.38 5.06 -60.67
C ASP A 24 49.64 3.88 -60.01
N GLU A 25 49.63 2.73 -60.67
CA GLU A 25 48.87 1.55 -60.22
C GLU A 25 49.17 1.13 -58.78
N ASN A 26 50.40 1.33 -58.31
CA ASN A 26 50.81 0.98 -56.95
C ASN A 26 50.22 1.93 -55.90
N VAL A 27 50.10 3.23 -56.22
CA VAL A 27 49.40 4.21 -55.39
C VAL A 27 47.91 3.88 -55.39
N PHE A 28 47.32 3.62 -56.57
CA PHE A 28 45.92 3.23 -56.69
C PHE A 28 45.58 1.97 -55.89
N LYS A 29 46.41 0.91 -55.94
CA LYS A 29 46.23 -0.32 -55.16
C LYS A 29 46.31 -0.06 -53.65
N ALA A 30 47.27 0.76 -53.21
CA ALA A 30 47.42 1.13 -51.79
C ALA A 30 46.25 1.99 -51.27
N GLU A 31 45.75 2.93 -52.08
CA GLU A 31 44.58 3.75 -51.76
C GLU A 31 43.29 2.93 -51.77
N LEU A 32 43.13 1.99 -52.70
CA LEU A 32 42.00 1.06 -52.77
C LEU A 32 41.97 0.17 -51.51
N GLU A 33 43.09 -0.44 -51.11
CA GLU A 33 43.16 -1.19 -49.85
C GLU A 33 42.80 -0.33 -48.62
N LYS A 34 43.28 0.91 -48.58
CA LYS A 34 43.00 1.86 -47.49
C LYS A 34 41.52 2.24 -47.47
N ALA A 35 40.91 2.48 -48.63
CA ALA A 35 39.49 2.76 -48.79
C ALA A 35 38.63 1.55 -48.41
N GLU A 36 38.98 0.33 -48.81
CA GLU A 36 38.30 -0.89 -48.39
C GLU A 36 38.35 -1.10 -46.88
N LYS A 37 39.52 -0.94 -46.26
CA LYS A 37 39.71 -1.08 -44.81
C LYS A 37 38.89 -0.03 -44.05
N ALA A 38 38.85 1.20 -44.54
CA ALA A 38 38.00 2.27 -44.00
C ALA A 38 36.50 1.99 -44.19
N HIS A 39 36.09 1.48 -45.36
CA HIS A 39 34.71 1.14 -45.68
C HIS A 39 34.18 -0.02 -44.82
N LYS A 40 34.98 -1.09 -44.65
CA LYS A 40 34.67 -2.21 -43.74
C LYS A 40 34.48 -1.70 -42.32
N ALA A 41 35.45 -0.95 -41.77
CA ALA A 41 35.35 -0.36 -40.44
C ALA A 41 34.19 0.66 -40.28
N ALA A 42 33.76 1.33 -41.35
CA ALA A 42 32.59 2.20 -41.35
C ALA A 42 31.28 1.39 -41.30
N MET A 43 31.18 0.31 -42.09
CA MET A 43 30.04 -0.60 -42.08
C MET A 43 29.90 -1.34 -40.74
N ASP A 44 31.00 -1.78 -40.13
CA ASP A 44 30.99 -2.43 -38.82
C ASP A 44 30.45 -1.48 -37.72
N ARG A 45 30.92 -0.23 -37.71
CA ARG A 45 30.41 0.82 -36.81
C ARG A 45 28.94 1.11 -37.06
N LEU A 46 28.54 1.23 -38.33
CA LEU A 46 27.15 1.49 -38.74
C LEU A 46 26.21 0.34 -38.32
N ASN A 47 26.64 -0.91 -38.46
CA ASN A 47 25.88 -2.08 -38.00
C ASN A 47 25.80 -2.14 -36.47
N ALA A 48 26.89 -1.86 -35.76
CA ALA A 48 26.90 -1.78 -34.30
C ALA A 48 26.04 -0.62 -33.75
N VAL A 49 25.92 0.49 -34.48
CA VAL A 49 25.01 1.60 -34.15
C VAL A 49 23.55 1.22 -34.46
N ARG A 50 23.26 0.60 -35.61
CA ARG A 50 21.92 0.08 -35.94
C ARG A 50 21.41 -0.88 -34.87
N ALA A 51 22.19 -1.91 -34.52
CA ALA A 51 21.80 -2.87 -33.49
C ALA A 51 21.48 -2.20 -32.13
N LYS A 52 22.19 -1.12 -31.76
CA LYS A 52 21.88 -0.34 -30.55
C LYS A 52 20.60 0.48 -30.70
N ILE A 53 20.34 1.06 -31.88
CA ILE A 53 19.10 1.78 -32.20
C ILE A 53 17.90 0.82 -32.20
N ASP A 54 18.03 -0.37 -32.79
CA ASP A 54 16.97 -1.38 -32.83
C ASP A 54 16.65 -1.94 -31.43
N LEU A 55 17.66 -2.02 -30.55
CA LEU A 55 17.51 -2.39 -29.15
C LEU A 55 16.89 -1.29 -28.27
N ALA A 56 17.15 -0.02 -28.57
CA ALA A 56 16.72 1.14 -27.77
C ALA A 56 15.41 1.78 -28.25
N THR A 57 15.09 1.70 -29.54
CA THR A 57 13.86 2.27 -30.10
C THR A 57 12.65 1.36 -29.83
N PRO A 58 11.46 1.91 -29.58
CA PRO A 58 10.25 1.11 -29.54
C PRO A 58 9.94 0.58 -30.95
N ASN A 59 9.98 -0.75 -31.14
CA ASN A 59 9.46 -1.35 -32.36
C ASN A 59 7.99 -0.96 -32.53
N LYS A 60 7.63 -0.49 -33.72
CA LYS A 60 6.26 -0.07 -34.08
C LYS A 60 5.33 -1.27 -34.31
N ASN A 61 5.89 -2.43 -34.67
CA ASN A 61 5.12 -3.66 -34.87
C ASN A 61 4.81 -4.29 -33.51
N LYS A 62 3.53 -4.29 -33.12
CA LYS A 62 3.05 -4.80 -31.83
C LYS A 62 3.34 -6.30 -31.64
N ASP A 63 3.41 -7.03 -32.75
CA ASP A 63 3.48 -8.49 -32.82
C ASP A 63 4.92 -9.02 -32.70
N GLN A 64 5.92 -8.14 -32.75
CA GLN A 64 7.35 -8.46 -32.58
C GLN A 64 8.00 -7.54 -31.54
N PRO A 65 7.55 -7.55 -30.26
CA PRO A 65 8.13 -6.71 -29.23
C PRO A 65 9.57 -7.15 -28.93
N ASN A 66 10.49 -6.19 -29.05
CA ASN A 66 11.90 -6.30 -28.66
C ASN A 66 12.00 -6.77 -27.18
N PRO A 67 13.03 -7.56 -26.78
CA PRO A 67 13.17 -8.05 -25.40
C PRO A 67 13.08 -6.96 -24.32
N THR A 68 13.57 -5.74 -24.58
CA THR A 68 13.41 -4.57 -23.70
C THR A 68 11.94 -4.15 -23.56
N GLN A 69 11.14 -4.23 -24.63
CA GLN A 69 9.70 -3.97 -24.60
C GLN A 69 8.95 -5.08 -23.83
N LYS A 70 9.30 -6.36 -24.04
CA LYS A 70 8.73 -7.49 -23.28
C LYS A 70 8.98 -7.32 -21.79
N ARG A 71 10.23 -7.06 -21.39
CA ARG A 71 10.59 -6.85 -19.98
C ARG A 71 9.90 -5.62 -19.37
N ARG A 72 9.69 -4.55 -20.16
CA ARG A 72 8.89 -3.40 -19.72
C ARG A 72 7.41 -3.75 -19.53
N GLN A 73 6.83 -4.58 -20.39
CA GLN A 73 5.45 -5.05 -20.24
C GLN A 73 5.29 -5.95 -19.01
N GLU A 74 6.21 -6.89 -18.77
CA GLU A 74 6.28 -7.71 -17.55
C GLU A 74 6.30 -6.85 -16.27
N LEU A 75 7.20 -5.86 -16.22
CA LEU A 75 7.33 -4.96 -15.06
C LEU A 75 6.09 -4.09 -14.86
N ILE A 76 5.41 -3.67 -15.93
CA ILE A 76 4.12 -2.95 -15.83
C ILE A 76 3.01 -3.88 -15.32
N ALA A 77 2.97 -5.13 -15.76
CA ALA A 77 2.01 -6.13 -15.28
C ALA A 77 2.21 -6.41 -13.78
N GLN A 78 3.45 -6.67 -13.35
CA GLN A 78 3.81 -6.86 -11.94
C GLN A 78 3.49 -5.63 -11.10
N ALA A 79 3.81 -4.42 -11.57
CA ALA A 79 3.48 -3.18 -10.86
C ALA A 79 1.97 -2.94 -10.72
N ASN A 80 1.17 -3.33 -11.72
CA ASN A 80 -0.28 -3.28 -11.65
C ASN A 80 -0.86 -4.34 -10.71
N GLU A 81 -0.34 -5.57 -10.72
CA GLU A 81 -0.72 -6.64 -9.79
C GLU A 81 -0.40 -6.25 -8.33
N ILE A 82 0.80 -5.74 -8.07
CA ILE A 82 1.21 -5.21 -6.75
C ILE A 82 0.28 -4.07 -6.34
N ARG A 83 -0.07 -3.14 -7.24
CA ARG A 83 -1.01 -2.05 -6.97
C ARG A 83 -2.41 -2.57 -6.61
N GLN A 84 -2.91 -3.60 -7.31
CA GLN A 84 -4.20 -4.24 -7.01
C GLN A 84 -4.19 -4.95 -5.67
N LYS A 85 -3.16 -5.78 -5.37
CA LYS A 85 -2.98 -6.44 -4.07
C LYS A 85 -2.91 -5.41 -2.93
N GLN A 86 -2.13 -4.35 -3.09
CA GLN A 86 -2.02 -3.26 -2.11
C GLN A 86 -3.35 -2.50 -1.93
N ALA A 87 -4.13 -2.27 -2.99
CA ALA A 87 -5.43 -1.61 -2.91
C ALA A 87 -6.45 -2.47 -2.15
N GLY A 88 -6.54 -3.76 -2.47
CA GLY A 88 -7.38 -4.73 -1.75
C GLY A 88 -7.01 -4.82 -0.26
N GLY A 89 -5.72 -4.99 0.04
CA GLY A 89 -5.21 -5.04 1.41
C GLY A 89 -5.45 -3.75 2.20
N LYS A 90 -5.34 -2.57 1.56
CA LYS A 90 -5.71 -1.28 2.18
C LYS A 90 -7.20 -1.21 2.50
N ASN A 91 -8.07 -1.55 1.55
CA ASN A 91 -9.53 -1.50 1.74
C ASN A 91 -9.99 -2.46 2.85
N ALA A 92 -9.47 -3.70 2.87
CA ALA A 92 -9.74 -4.66 3.93
C ALA A 92 -9.23 -4.18 5.30
N ARG A 93 -8.04 -3.58 5.35
CA ARG A 93 -7.44 -3.03 6.59
C ARG A 93 -8.26 -1.85 7.14
N THR A 94 -8.73 -0.94 6.28
CA THR A 94 -9.59 0.19 6.68
C THR A 94 -10.95 -0.30 7.17
N SER A 95 -11.60 -1.22 6.43
CA SER A 95 -12.88 -1.81 6.83
C SER A 95 -12.80 -2.48 8.21
N LYS A 96 -11.79 -3.32 8.47
CA LYS A 96 -11.57 -3.92 9.80
C LYS A 96 -11.29 -2.88 10.89
N LEU A 97 -10.57 -1.79 10.58
CA LEU A 97 -10.33 -0.70 11.54
C LEU A 97 -11.61 0.07 11.89
N ASP A 98 -12.48 0.33 10.92
CA ASP A 98 -13.74 1.04 11.16
C ASP A 98 -14.79 0.15 11.84
N GLN A 99 -14.77 -1.17 11.60
CA GLN A 99 -15.49 -2.15 12.41
C GLN A 99 -15.03 -2.12 13.87
N ILE A 100 -13.71 -2.14 14.12
CA ILE A 100 -13.14 -2.02 15.47
C ILE A 100 -13.61 -0.73 16.15
N LYS A 101 -13.51 0.44 15.49
CA LYS A 101 -13.97 1.72 16.06
C LYS A 101 -15.44 1.70 16.47
N ARG A 102 -16.31 1.15 15.62
CA ARG A 102 -17.77 1.04 15.88
C ARG A 102 -18.06 0.16 17.09
N LEU A 103 -17.36 -0.97 17.21
CA LEU A 103 -17.51 -1.87 18.36
C LEU A 103 -16.90 -1.28 19.64
N ASP A 104 -15.71 -0.65 19.58
CA ASP A 104 -15.08 0.04 20.71
C ASP A 104 -16.00 1.15 21.24
N GLU A 105 -16.75 1.87 20.38
CA GLU A 105 -17.75 2.87 20.80
C GLU A 105 -19.02 2.26 21.40
N GLN A 106 -19.53 1.15 20.84
CA GLN A 106 -20.63 0.40 21.46
C GLN A 106 -20.25 -0.12 22.86
N VAL A 107 -19.02 -0.59 23.05
CA VAL A 107 -18.49 -0.97 24.37
C VAL A 107 -18.47 0.22 25.33
N ARG A 108 -18.08 1.42 24.87
CA ARG A 108 -18.12 2.65 25.70
C ARG A 108 -19.54 3.02 26.12
N SER A 109 -20.51 3.01 25.20
CA SER A 109 -21.91 3.34 25.54
C SER A 109 -22.48 2.33 26.53
N ARG A 110 -22.32 1.03 26.29
CA ARG A 110 -22.84 0.01 27.21
C ARG A 110 -22.16 0.04 28.58
N ILE A 111 -20.87 0.39 28.66
CA ILE A 111 -20.18 0.61 29.94
C ILE A 111 -20.70 1.87 30.66
N SER A 112 -20.94 2.98 29.95
CA SER A 112 -21.45 4.22 30.59
C SER A 112 -22.91 4.07 31.02
N GLU A 113 -23.74 3.39 30.23
CA GLU A 113 -25.10 2.96 30.57
C GLU A 113 -25.10 2.07 31.82
N GLN A 114 -24.31 0.98 31.83
CA GLN A 114 -24.23 0.05 32.96
C GLN A 114 -23.70 0.75 34.23
N LYS A 115 -22.70 1.64 34.12
CA LYS A 115 -22.20 2.45 35.24
C LYS A 115 -23.29 3.39 35.78
N THR A 116 -24.03 4.05 34.89
CA THR A 116 -25.12 4.97 35.27
C THR A 116 -26.30 4.24 35.90
N ALA A 117 -26.59 3.01 35.47
CA ALA A 117 -27.63 2.18 36.06
C ALA A 117 -27.19 1.61 37.43
N LYS A 118 -25.95 1.11 37.56
CA LYS A 118 -25.37 0.68 38.85
C LYS A 118 -25.33 1.82 39.86
N ALA A 119 -24.99 3.05 39.45
CA ALA A 119 -24.98 4.22 40.32
C ALA A 119 -26.36 4.64 40.88
N LYS A 120 -27.47 4.09 40.36
CA LYS A 120 -28.84 4.31 40.88
C LYS A 120 -29.26 3.24 41.90
N VAL A 121 -28.45 2.20 42.10
CA VAL A 121 -28.75 1.10 43.03
C VAL A 121 -27.94 1.30 44.32
N PRO A 122 -28.59 1.41 45.51
CA PRO A 122 -27.88 1.70 46.76
C PRO A 122 -27.18 0.49 47.39
N TYR A 123 -27.36 -0.71 46.82
CA TYR A 123 -26.75 -1.97 47.28
C TYR A 123 -25.55 -2.35 46.41
N LYS A 124 -24.55 -3.02 46.99
CA LYS A 124 -23.31 -3.38 46.27
C LYS A 124 -23.43 -4.69 45.50
N SER A 125 -24.17 -5.66 46.04
CA SER A 125 -24.41 -6.96 45.42
C SER A 125 -25.85 -7.44 45.63
N ILE A 126 -26.20 -8.56 45.00
CA ILE A 126 -27.53 -9.18 45.14
C ILE A 126 -27.71 -9.86 46.50
N GLU A 127 -26.62 -10.36 47.10
CA GLU A 127 -26.60 -10.96 48.44
C GLU A 127 -26.89 -9.93 49.54
N ASP A 128 -26.43 -8.68 49.39
CA ASP A 128 -26.79 -7.58 50.31
C ASP A 128 -28.30 -7.30 50.26
N VAL A 129 -28.90 -7.32 49.07
CA VAL A 129 -30.36 -7.14 48.89
C VAL A 129 -31.12 -8.30 49.52
N ASP A 130 -30.69 -9.54 49.29
CA ASP A 130 -31.37 -10.74 49.80
C ASP A 130 -31.25 -10.86 51.33
N ARG A 131 -30.12 -10.45 51.92
CA ARG A 131 -29.96 -10.31 53.37
C ARG A 131 -30.92 -9.28 53.96
N GLN A 132 -31.06 -8.11 53.32
CA GLN A 132 -31.97 -7.07 53.78
C GLN A 132 -33.45 -7.48 53.64
N ILE A 133 -33.81 -8.20 52.57
CA ILE A 133 -35.14 -8.81 52.41
C ILE A 133 -35.39 -9.80 53.55
N ALA A 134 -34.48 -10.76 53.79
CA ALA A 134 -34.63 -11.76 54.85
C ALA A 134 -34.71 -11.13 56.25
N HIS A 135 -33.98 -10.05 56.50
CA HIS A 135 -34.06 -9.31 57.77
C HIS A 135 -35.43 -8.67 57.98
N LEU A 136 -35.97 -7.98 56.97
CA LEU A 136 -37.28 -7.33 57.03
C LEU A 136 -38.43 -8.35 57.07
N ASP A 137 -38.37 -9.41 56.25
CA ASP A 137 -39.35 -10.50 56.29
C ASP A 137 -39.36 -11.15 57.69
N SER A 138 -38.20 -11.32 58.34
CA SER A 138 -38.11 -11.82 59.72
C SER A 138 -38.75 -10.88 60.75
N GLN A 139 -38.51 -9.56 60.64
CA GLN A 139 -39.10 -8.57 61.56
C GLN A 139 -40.62 -8.40 61.41
N VAL A 140 -41.16 -8.57 60.19
CA VAL A 140 -42.61 -8.61 59.98
C VAL A 140 -43.20 -9.92 60.53
N ASN A 141 -42.56 -11.06 60.26
CA ASN A 141 -43.02 -12.36 60.73
C ASN A 141 -42.95 -12.53 62.26
N SER A 142 -42.14 -11.74 62.98
CA SER A 142 -42.11 -11.78 64.45
C SER A 142 -43.30 -11.07 65.11
N GLY A 143 -44.08 -10.26 64.38
CA GLY A 143 -45.25 -9.55 64.90
C GLY A 143 -44.94 -8.52 66.01
N THR A 144 -43.67 -8.18 66.21
CA THR A 144 -43.20 -7.24 67.24
C THR A 144 -43.14 -5.78 66.76
N MET A 145 -43.52 -5.54 65.50
CA MET A 145 -43.52 -4.21 64.88
C MET A 145 -44.87 -3.51 65.09
N LYS A 146 -44.90 -2.19 64.86
CA LYS A 146 -46.17 -1.44 64.80
C LYS A 146 -46.72 -1.52 63.38
N LEU A 147 -48.04 -1.60 63.23
CA LEU A 147 -48.75 -1.65 61.92
C LEU A 147 -48.25 -0.62 60.88
N VAL A 148 -47.87 0.58 61.33
CA VAL A 148 -47.32 1.65 60.46
C VAL A 148 -45.93 1.27 59.91
N ASP A 149 -45.12 0.60 60.70
CA ASP A 149 -43.75 0.22 60.38
C ASP A 149 -43.69 -1.15 59.66
N GLU A 150 -44.60 -2.08 59.96
CA GLU A 150 -44.85 -3.27 59.15
C GLU A 150 -45.21 -2.90 57.70
N ARG A 151 -46.12 -1.92 57.54
CA ARG A 151 -46.52 -1.42 56.21
C ARG A 151 -45.34 -0.79 55.46
N LYS A 152 -44.40 -0.13 56.14
CA LYS A 152 -43.13 0.32 55.54
C LYS A 152 -42.27 -0.86 55.14
N ALA A 153 -41.99 -1.79 56.05
CA ALA A 153 -41.16 -2.97 55.79
C ALA A 153 -41.67 -3.78 54.59
N LEU A 154 -42.98 -4.04 54.49
CA LEU A 154 -43.60 -4.70 53.33
C LEU A 154 -43.45 -3.91 52.02
N THR A 155 -43.47 -2.58 52.09
CA THR A 155 -43.22 -1.68 50.94
C THR A 155 -41.74 -1.72 50.52
N ASP A 156 -40.83 -1.73 51.48
CA ASP A 156 -39.38 -1.79 51.27
C ASP A 156 -38.97 -3.16 50.73
N ILE A 157 -39.47 -4.27 51.29
CA ILE A 157 -39.33 -5.63 50.73
C ILE A 157 -39.80 -5.67 49.27
N SER A 158 -40.93 -5.04 48.97
CA SER A 158 -41.47 -4.94 47.60
C SER A 158 -40.62 -4.07 46.66
N SER A 159 -39.83 -3.14 47.20
CA SER A 159 -38.85 -2.33 46.47
C SER A 159 -37.55 -3.10 46.23
N LEU A 160 -37.02 -3.75 47.27
CA LEU A 160 -35.83 -4.60 47.24
C LEU A 160 -35.99 -5.76 46.26
N ARG A 161 -37.16 -6.43 46.23
CA ARG A 161 -37.45 -7.49 45.26
C ARG A 161 -37.47 -6.99 43.80
N LYS A 162 -37.72 -5.69 43.54
CA LYS A 162 -37.55 -5.07 42.22
C LYS A 162 -36.07 -4.81 41.92
N ILE A 163 -35.33 -4.24 42.87
CA ILE A 163 -33.87 -4.00 42.76
C ILE A 163 -33.12 -5.31 42.48
N ARG A 164 -33.47 -6.41 43.17
CA ARG A 164 -32.97 -7.77 42.93
C ARG A 164 -33.08 -8.19 41.46
N LYS A 165 -34.21 -7.88 40.80
CA LYS A 165 -34.41 -8.17 39.38
C LYS A 165 -33.52 -7.30 38.47
N THR A 166 -33.25 -6.05 38.87
CA THR A 166 -32.33 -5.16 38.14
C THR A 166 -30.88 -5.64 38.18
N PHE A 167 -30.43 -6.30 39.25
CA PHE A 167 -29.08 -6.90 39.29
C PHE A 167 -28.86 -7.93 38.18
N GLY A 168 -29.81 -8.83 37.91
CA GLY A 168 -29.70 -9.79 36.79
C GLY A 168 -29.58 -9.12 35.41
N GLN A 169 -30.18 -7.94 35.24
CA GLN A 169 -30.04 -7.13 34.01
C GLN A 169 -28.61 -6.55 33.87
N PHE A 170 -27.89 -6.34 34.97
CA PHE A 170 -26.48 -5.94 34.92
C PHE A 170 -25.56 -7.07 34.46
N ASP A 171 -25.87 -8.32 34.80
CA ASP A 171 -25.11 -9.48 34.33
C ASP A 171 -25.32 -9.73 32.83
N ASP A 172 -26.56 -9.62 32.35
CA ASP A 172 -26.84 -9.69 30.91
C ASP A 172 -26.22 -8.52 30.13
N SER A 173 -26.21 -7.32 30.71
CA SER A 173 -25.46 -6.18 30.18
C SER A 173 -23.94 -6.44 30.16
N GLN A 174 -23.40 -7.14 31.17
CA GLN A 174 -21.98 -7.50 31.23
C GLN A 174 -21.62 -8.52 30.14
N LYS A 175 -22.42 -9.57 29.96
CA LYS A 175 -22.26 -10.56 28.87
C LYS A 175 -22.20 -9.86 27.50
N GLN A 176 -23.09 -8.91 27.24
CA GLN A 176 -23.09 -8.14 25.98
C GLN A 176 -21.82 -7.28 25.80
N ILE A 177 -21.29 -6.68 26.88
CA ILE A 177 -20.02 -5.94 26.84
C ILE A 177 -18.84 -6.87 26.51
N ASP A 178 -18.80 -8.06 27.11
CA ASP A 178 -17.70 -9.01 26.93
C ASP A 178 -17.78 -9.77 25.59
N GLU A 179 -18.98 -10.02 25.05
CA GLU A 179 -19.17 -10.43 23.66
C GLU A 179 -18.63 -9.41 22.66
N LEU A 180 -18.92 -8.11 22.86
CA LEU A 180 -18.39 -7.06 22.00
C LEU A 180 -16.87 -6.98 22.08
N ARG A 181 -16.30 -7.11 23.29
CA ARG A 181 -14.84 -7.21 23.50
C ARG A 181 -14.24 -8.44 22.82
N ALA A 182 -14.92 -9.60 22.83
CA ALA A 182 -14.48 -10.80 22.13
C ALA A 182 -14.45 -10.57 20.61
N LYS A 183 -15.51 -9.99 20.03
CA LYS A 183 -15.58 -9.62 18.60
C LYS A 183 -14.49 -8.60 18.22
N ILE A 184 -14.22 -7.61 19.08
CA ILE A 184 -13.10 -6.66 18.93
C ILE A 184 -11.75 -7.39 18.93
N LYS A 185 -11.55 -8.34 19.84
CA LYS A 185 -10.33 -9.14 19.92
C LYS A 185 -10.15 -10.00 18.66
N GLU A 186 -11.18 -10.72 18.23
CA GLU A 186 -11.18 -11.54 17.01
C GLU A 186 -10.77 -10.73 15.77
N ILE A 187 -11.34 -9.54 15.58
CA ILE A 187 -10.98 -8.66 14.45
C ILE A 187 -9.53 -8.15 14.59
N LYS A 188 -9.05 -7.86 15.81
CA LYS A 188 -7.65 -7.48 16.09
C LYS A 188 -6.67 -8.64 15.82
N ASP A 189 -6.98 -9.86 16.28
CA ASP A 189 -6.19 -11.07 16.07
C ASP A 189 -6.15 -11.46 14.57
N SER A 190 -7.25 -11.26 13.83
CA SER A 190 -7.33 -11.41 12.37
C SER A 190 -6.57 -10.32 11.56
N ARG A 191 -5.88 -9.40 12.25
CA ARG A 191 -4.88 -8.46 11.69
C ARG A 191 -3.47 -8.71 12.22
N ALA A 192 -3.33 -9.50 13.30
CA ALA A 192 -2.07 -9.83 13.95
C ALA A 192 -1.47 -11.14 13.43
N ARG A 193 -2.30 -12.08 12.95
CA ARG A 193 -1.84 -13.14 12.04
C ARG A 193 -1.25 -12.48 10.78
N PRO A 194 0.05 -12.67 10.47
CA PRO A 194 0.61 -12.17 9.22
C PRO A 194 0.04 -12.95 8.04
N ASP A 195 -0.17 -12.29 6.91
CA ASP A 195 -0.37 -12.97 5.63
C ASP A 195 0.89 -13.78 5.30
N GLN A 196 0.78 -15.10 5.36
CA GLN A 196 1.78 -16.04 4.85
C GLN A 196 1.43 -16.33 3.38
N GLY A 197 1.82 -15.42 2.48
CA GLY A 197 1.51 -15.45 1.04
C GLY A 197 2.18 -14.35 0.24
#